data_AF-X8CQT6-F1
#
_entry.id   AF-X8CQT6-F1
#
_cell.length_a   1.000
_cell.length_b   1.000
_cell.length_c   1.000
_cell.angle_alpha   90.00
_cell.angle_beta   90.00
_cell.angle_gamma   90.00
#
_symmetry.space_group_name_H-M   'P 1'
#
loop_
_entity.id
_entity.type
_entity.pdbx_description
1 polymer ?
#
loop_
_entity_poly.entity_id
_entity_poly.type
_entity_poly.pdbx_seq_one_letter_code
_entity_poly.pdbx_strand_id
1 'polypeptide(L)'
;MTASRPGSESRCHTAIVGAGVGGQSACDALSGAGFTDLVLLDRPDQDVLQSRFDDASDTWLLTTAGGEIVRADVVVAAGEDVYVPWVPHLDGRDEFRGESFHSAAWEPAFDPSGKRIAVIGTDAAAGYHLGRLVEAAASVTVFARAPRRVVTEVPLWSTRVARWLRRHTRPSASRPSVVIASSAVETATPLGVRTGDGVHHSVDAIVYGTGFSIADPVADETLTGAGGLPIREAWHDGMEPFCGVAVRGFPNYFFITGPDPDAQARYIVECLKLMQRTGSRRIEVRASSQHVFNERAQLRPIEPPPAASAFDLSASAPAGDDAYDGTAMLEIAGSRHPVRVRLTGHLDPIDGRYHWQGTVFGSPSDDLKQARTATLTVGERSAPARIVERTPWGTHSVAGVGAPPYALSIG
;
A
#
# COMPACT_ATOMS: atom_id res chain seq x y z
N MET A 1 -14.38 43.83 -11.35
CA MET A 1 -14.30 42.98 -10.16
C MET A 1 -15.58 42.18 -10.06
N THR A 2 -15.60 41.04 -10.75
CA THR A 2 -16.67 40.04 -10.63
C THR A 2 -16.42 39.27 -9.33
N ALA A 3 -17.30 39.45 -8.35
CA ALA A 3 -17.29 38.66 -7.13
C ALA A 3 -17.58 37.20 -7.50
N SER A 4 -16.60 36.32 -7.35
CA SER A 4 -16.77 34.88 -7.48
C SER A 4 -17.86 34.44 -6.51
N ARG A 5 -18.93 33.83 -7.03
CA ARG A 5 -19.90 33.10 -6.20
C ARG A 5 -19.12 32.08 -5.36
N PRO A 6 -19.39 31.95 -4.05
CA PRO A 6 -18.85 30.82 -3.30
C PRO A 6 -19.31 29.54 -4.00
N GLY A 7 -18.37 28.68 -4.39
CA GLY A 7 -18.68 27.37 -4.95
C GLY A 7 -19.62 26.62 -4.01
N SER A 8 -20.58 25.88 -4.55
CA SER A 8 -21.42 25.00 -3.73
C SER A 8 -20.53 23.96 -3.05
N GLU A 9 -20.74 23.75 -1.75
CA GLU A 9 -20.09 22.68 -1.00
C GLU A 9 -21.05 21.51 -0.85
N SER A 10 -20.63 20.32 -1.28
CA SER A 10 -21.35 19.07 -1.09
C SER A 10 -20.54 18.11 -0.21
N ARG A 11 -21.21 17.13 0.41
CA ARG A 11 -20.58 16.17 1.31
C ARG A 11 -21.06 14.76 1.03
N CYS A 12 -20.15 13.80 1.08
CA CYS A 12 -20.41 12.36 1.04
C CYS A 12 -19.43 11.61 1.94
N HIS A 13 -19.74 10.36 2.27
CA HIS A 13 -18.79 9.48 2.94
C HIS A 13 -17.65 9.08 1.99
N THR A 14 -17.96 8.52 0.82
CA THR A 14 -16.93 8.08 -0.14
C THR A 14 -17.10 8.77 -1.49
N ALA A 15 -16.07 9.49 -1.92
CA ALA A 15 -15.96 9.97 -3.29
C ALA A 15 -15.13 9.00 -4.14
N ILE A 16 -15.64 8.62 -5.32
CA ILE A 16 -14.94 7.79 -6.30
C ILE A 16 -14.61 8.71 -7.49
N VAL A 17 -13.33 8.84 -7.82
CA VAL A 17 -12.85 9.76 -8.85
C VAL A 17 -12.46 8.96 -10.10
N GLY A 18 -13.14 9.25 -11.22
CA GLY A 18 -12.98 8.59 -12.51
C GLY A 18 -13.94 7.41 -12.71
N ALA A 19 -14.65 7.37 -13.83
CA ALA A 19 -15.57 6.29 -14.23
C ALA A 19 -14.96 5.23 -15.17
N GLY A 20 -13.63 5.15 -15.22
CA GLY A 20 -12.96 4.05 -15.93
C GLY A 20 -13.27 2.69 -15.28
N VAL A 21 -12.63 1.63 -15.80
CA VAL A 21 -12.80 0.26 -15.26
C VAL A 21 -12.57 0.22 -13.75
N GLY A 22 -11.53 0.90 -13.25
CA GLY A 22 -11.26 0.98 -11.81
C GLY A 22 -12.38 1.64 -11.01
N GLY A 23 -12.99 2.70 -11.53
CA GLY A 23 -14.10 3.40 -10.88
C GLY A 23 -15.34 2.52 -10.79
N GLN A 24 -15.65 1.81 -11.87
CA GLN A 24 -16.77 0.85 -11.89
C GLN A 24 -16.54 -0.30 -10.91
N SER A 25 -15.34 -0.90 -10.90
CA SER A 25 -14.96 -1.94 -9.93
C SER A 25 -15.10 -1.45 -8.49
N ALA A 26 -14.71 -0.20 -8.20
CA ALA A 26 -14.89 0.41 -6.88
C ALA A 26 -16.37 0.56 -6.52
N CYS A 27 -17.18 1.13 -7.42
CA CYS A 27 -18.62 1.31 -7.24
C CYS A 27 -19.32 -0.02 -6.96
N ASP A 28 -19.05 -1.05 -7.76
CA ASP A 28 -19.68 -2.36 -7.65
C ASP A 28 -19.27 -3.08 -6.35
N ALA A 29 -17.98 -3.05 -6.01
CA ALA A 29 -17.48 -3.69 -4.80
C ALA A 29 -18.01 -3.00 -3.52
N LEU A 30 -18.00 -1.66 -3.48
CA LEU A 30 -18.47 -0.89 -2.34
C LEU A 30 -19.99 -1.02 -2.17
N SER A 31 -20.76 -0.86 -3.24
CA SER A 31 -22.22 -1.02 -3.21
C SER A 31 -22.61 -2.45 -2.83
N GLY A 32 -21.95 -3.45 -3.42
CA GLY A 32 -22.15 -4.86 -3.10
C GLY A 32 -21.78 -5.24 -1.66
N ALA A 33 -20.90 -4.47 -1.02
CA ALA A 33 -20.56 -4.61 0.39
C ALA A 33 -21.48 -3.81 1.34
N GLY A 34 -22.47 -3.09 0.81
CA GLY A 34 -23.48 -2.36 1.58
C GLY A 34 -23.11 -0.91 1.93
N PHE A 35 -22.08 -0.33 1.30
CA PHE A 35 -21.80 1.11 1.43
C PHE A 35 -22.78 1.89 0.53
N THR A 36 -23.46 2.90 1.09
CA THR A 36 -24.57 3.58 0.41
C THR A 36 -24.34 5.06 0.11
N ASP A 37 -23.48 5.73 0.87
CA ASP A 37 -23.15 7.15 0.68
C ASP A 37 -21.90 7.29 -0.21
N LEU A 38 -22.10 6.98 -1.50
CA LEU A 38 -21.07 6.96 -2.55
C LEU A 38 -21.39 8.02 -3.60
N VAL A 39 -20.40 8.83 -3.96
CA VAL A 39 -20.49 9.80 -5.08
C VAL A 39 -19.42 9.47 -6.11
N LEU A 40 -19.85 9.17 -7.34
CA LEU A 40 -18.97 9.03 -8.49
C LEU A 40 -18.79 10.40 -9.16
N LEU A 41 -17.53 10.81 -9.32
CA LEU A 41 -17.12 12.03 -10.01
C LEU A 41 -16.53 11.63 -11.36
N ASP A 42 -17.32 11.76 -12.42
CA ASP A 42 -16.99 11.25 -13.77
C ASP A 42 -17.26 12.22 -14.91
N ARG A 43 -17.95 13.33 -14.65
CA ARG A 43 -18.26 14.35 -15.66
C ARG A 43 -17.08 15.32 -15.79
N PRO A 44 -16.85 15.92 -16.97
CA PRO A 44 -15.76 16.89 -17.16
C PRO A 44 -15.80 18.10 -16.22
N ASP A 45 -16.99 18.55 -15.81
CA ASP A 45 -17.15 19.61 -14.80
C ASP A 45 -16.86 19.13 -13.37
N GLN A 46 -16.78 17.82 -13.17
CA GLN A 46 -16.45 17.15 -11.91
C GLN A 46 -15.02 16.62 -11.86
N ASP A 47 -14.23 16.81 -12.93
CA ASP A 47 -12.80 16.48 -12.93
C ASP A 47 -12.13 17.12 -11.72
N VAL A 48 -11.51 16.29 -10.88
CA VAL A 48 -10.91 16.74 -9.62
C VAL A 48 -9.55 17.35 -9.93
N LEU A 49 -9.45 18.68 -9.79
CA LEU A 49 -8.21 19.42 -10.03
C LEU A 49 -7.28 19.43 -8.80
N GLN A 50 -7.88 19.34 -7.61
CA GLN A 50 -7.16 19.38 -6.35
C GLN A 50 -7.83 18.50 -5.30
N SER A 51 -7.03 17.71 -4.59
CA SER A 51 -7.40 16.91 -3.43
C SER A 51 -6.54 17.31 -2.24
N ARG A 52 -7.15 17.80 -1.16
CA ARG A 52 -6.42 18.21 0.05
C ARG A 52 -6.99 17.55 1.29
N PHE A 53 -6.13 16.93 2.08
CA PHE A 53 -6.51 16.38 3.37
C PHE A 53 -6.63 17.50 4.43
N ASP A 54 -7.70 17.44 5.21
CA ASP A 54 -7.97 18.32 6.35
C ASP A 54 -7.76 17.53 7.65
N ASP A 55 -6.60 17.72 8.29
CA ASP A 55 -6.25 17.05 9.55
C ASP A 55 -7.19 17.42 10.73
N ALA A 56 -7.94 18.53 10.65
CA ALA A 56 -8.85 18.92 11.72
C ALA A 56 -10.15 18.10 11.70
N SER A 57 -10.60 17.68 10.52
CA SER A 57 -11.85 16.93 10.34
C SER A 57 -11.65 15.46 9.95
N ASP A 58 -10.42 15.05 9.65
CA ASP A 58 -10.07 13.76 9.05
C ASP A 58 -10.84 13.51 7.72
N THR A 59 -10.94 14.53 6.87
CA THR A 59 -11.66 14.47 5.59
C THR A 59 -10.85 15.03 4.44
N TRP A 60 -11.20 14.65 3.23
CA TRP A 60 -10.69 15.24 2.00
C TRP A 60 -11.58 16.38 1.50
N LEU A 61 -10.93 17.42 0.97
CA LEU A 61 -11.53 18.51 0.21
C LEU A 61 -11.11 18.34 -1.26
N LEU A 62 -12.08 18.03 -2.12
CA LEU A 62 -11.89 17.88 -3.55
C LEU A 62 -12.42 19.13 -4.25
N THR A 63 -11.58 19.78 -5.06
CA THR A 63 -11.99 20.92 -5.89
C THR A 63 -12.15 20.44 -7.33
N THR A 64 -13.35 20.61 -7.89
CA THR A 64 -13.65 20.18 -9.26
C THR A 64 -13.38 21.29 -10.28
N ALA A 65 -13.27 20.93 -11.56
CA ALA A 65 -13.13 21.87 -12.66
C ALA A 65 -14.30 22.85 -12.79
N GLY A 66 -15.49 22.45 -12.35
CA GLY A 66 -16.68 23.30 -12.25
C GLY A 66 -16.66 24.28 -11.07
N GLY A 67 -15.65 24.21 -10.20
CA GLY A 67 -15.52 25.06 -9.01
C GLY A 67 -16.34 24.61 -7.80
N GLU A 68 -16.89 23.39 -7.83
CA GLU A 68 -17.54 22.77 -6.67
C GLU A 68 -16.48 22.26 -5.69
N ILE A 69 -16.79 22.33 -4.39
CA ILE A 69 -15.99 21.69 -3.35
C ILE A 69 -16.76 20.48 -2.84
N VAL A 70 -16.20 19.29 -2.99
CA VAL A 70 -16.75 18.05 -2.45
C VAL A 70 -15.93 17.64 -1.23
N ARG A 71 -16.58 17.57 -0.07
CA ARG A 71 -15.98 17.04 1.16
C ARG A 71 -16.28 15.56 1.29
N ALA A 72 -15.24 14.73 1.35
CA ALA A 72 -15.37 13.28 1.45
C ALA A 72 -14.61 12.73 2.67
N ASP A 73 -15.18 11.77 3.40
CA ASP A 73 -14.46 11.09 4.47
C ASP A 73 -13.38 10.15 3.88
N VAL A 74 -13.68 9.52 2.73
CA VAL A 74 -12.83 8.60 1.97
C VAL A 74 -12.81 9.00 0.49
N VAL A 75 -11.65 8.84 -0.16
CA VAL A 75 -11.50 9.01 -1.60
C VAL A 75 -10.98 7.72 -2.21
N VAL A 76 -11.58 7.28 -3.31
CA VAL A 76 -11.06 6.20 -4.17
C VAL A 76 -10.73 6.80 -5.53
N ALA A 77 -9.45 7.05 -5.77
CA ALA A 77 -8.95 7.57 -7.03
C ALA A 77 -8.70 6.42 -8.02
N ALA A 78 -9.53 6.36 -9.05
CA ALA A 78 -9.47 5.35 -10.11
C ALA A 78 -9.20 5.97 -11.50
N GLY A 79 -8.62 7.17 -11.53
CA GLY A 79 -8.13 7.86 -12.73
C GLY A 79 -6.60 7.97 -12.75
N GLU A 80 -6.04 8.08 -13.96
CA GLU A 80 -4.60 8.09 -14.24
C GLU A 80 -3.96 9.50 -14.21
N ASP A 81 -4.70 10.53 -13.81
CA ASP A 81 -4.26 11.93 -14.05
C ASP A 81 -3.15 12.39 -13.10
N VAL A 82 -3.02 11.77 -11.93
CA VAL A 82 -2.03 12.18 -10.91
C VAL A 82 -0.72 11.41 -11.03
N TYR A 83 -0.78 10.17 -11.50
CA TYR A 83 0.38 9.28 -11.58
C TYR A 83 0.39 8.52 -12.90
N VAL A 84 1.58 8.45 -13.49
CA VAL A 84 1.79 7.74 -14.75
C VAL A 84 2.77 6.60 -14.53
N PRO A 85 2.62 5.50 -15.28
CA PRO A 85 3.62 4.43 -15.32
C PRO A 85 5.02 5.00 -15.55
N TRP A 86 5.93 4.78 -14.60
CA TRP A 86 7.26 5.37 -14.69
C TRP A 86 8.17 4.48 -15.49
N VAL A 87 8.58 4.96 -16.67
CA VAL A 87 9.61 4.29 -17.47
C VAL A 87 10.94 4.99 -17.22
N PRO A 88 11.97 4.30 -16.71
CA PRO A 88 13.28 4.91 -16.51
C PRO A 88 13.85 5.50 -17.79
N HIS A 89 14.66 6.55 -17.60
CA HIS A 89 15.66 6.87 -18.60
C HIS A 89 16.68 5.74 -18.64
N LEU A 90 16.79 5.12 -19.82
CA LEU A 90 17.73 4.05 -20.09
C LEU A 90 18.42 4.41 -21.40
N ASP A 91 19.74 4.53 -21.38
CA ASP A 91 20.51 4.86 -22.58
C ASP A 91 20.19 3.83 -23.68
N GLY A 92 19.99 4.30 -24.92
CA GLY A 92 19.67 3.46 -26.07
C GLY A 92 18.23 2.88 -26.07
N ARG A 93 17.36 3.28 -25.13
CA ARG A 93 15.96 2.81 -25.07
C ARG A 93 15.22 3.04 -26.37
N ASP A 94 15.33 4.24 -26.92
CA ASP A 94 14.60 4.63 -28.13
C ASP A 94 15.15 3.96 -29.40
N GLU A 95 16.27 3.24 -29.31
CA GLU A 95 16.84 2.44 -30.40
C GLU A 95 16.37 0.98 -30.39
N PHE A 96 15.76 0.52 -29.29
CA PHE A 96 15.26 -0.85 -29.18
C PHE A 96 14.18 -1.11 -30.23
N ARG A 97 14.35 -2.18 -31.01
CA ARG A 97 13.47 -2.49 -32.16
C ARG A 97 12.29 -3.39 -31.81
N GLY A 98 12.30 -3.99 -30.63
CA GLY A 98 11.22 -4.85 -30.15
C GLY A 98 10.11 -4.07 -29.48
N GLU A 99 9.09 -4.79 -29.02
CA GLU A 99 7.96 -4.18 -28.30
C GLU A 99 8.38 -3.79 -26.88
N SER A 100 8.05 -2.57 -26.45
CA SER A 100 8.37 -2.12 -25.10
C SER A 100 7.25 -1.28 -24.49
N PHE A 101 6.80 -1.65 -23.29
CA PHE A 101 5.69 -0.98 -22.59
C PHE A 101 5.77 -1.23 -21.08
N HIS A 102 5.01 -0.47 -20.30
CA HIS A 102 4.94 -0.64 -18.85
C HIS A 102 3.88 -1.67 -18.46
N SER A 103 4.14 -2.47 -17.42
CA SER A 103 3.26 -3.55 -16.94
C SER A 103 1.87 -3.06 -16.53
N ALA A 104 1.79 -1.85 -15.95
CA ALA A 104 0.53 -1.19 -15.60
C ALA A 104 -0.26 -0.64 -16.80
N ALA A 105 0.42 -0.33 -17.91
CA ALA A 105 -0.20 0.09 -19.17
C ALA A 105 -0.05 -1.02 -20.21
N TRP A 106 -0.67 -2.16 -19.92
CA TRP A 106 -0.51 -3.38 -20.71
C TRP A 106 -0.96 -3.18 -22.15
N GLU A 107 -0.11 -3.53 -23.12
CA GLU A 107 -0.44 -3.48 -24.55
C GLU A 107 -1.37 -4.66 -24.91
N PRO A 108 -2.67 -4.43 -25.22
CA PRO A 108 -3.62 -5.51 -25.45
C PRO A 108 -3.27 -6.39 -26.66
N ALA A 109 -2.57 -5.84 -27.65
CA ALA A 109 -2.15 -6.57 -28.84
C ALA A 109 -0.86 -7.39 -28.65
N PHE A 110 -0.19 -7.26 -27.50
CA PHE A 110 1.08 -7.95 -27.25
C PHE A 110 0.89 -9.47 -27.13
N ASP A 111 1.46 -10.22 -28.07
CA ASP A 111 1.53 -11.67 -28.03
C ASP A 111 2.89 -12.15 -27.50
N PRO A 112 2.97 -12.72 -26.28
CA PRO A 112 4.24 -13.21 -25.72
C PRO A 112 4.76 -14.49 -26.39
N SER A 113 3.95 -15.18 -27.21
CA SER A 113 4.24 -16.52 -27.72
C SER A 113 5.60 -16.60 -28.43
N GLY A 114 6.50 -17.43 -27.89
CA GLY A 114 7.82 -17.67 -28.48
C GLY A 114 8.82 -16.50 -28.38
N LYS A 115 8.46 -15.37 -27.75
CA LYS A 115 9.36 -14.22 -27.55
C LYS A 115 10.32 -14.46 -26.38
N ARG A 116 11.50 -13.85 -26.44
CA ARG A 116 12.41 -13.69 -25.29
C ARG A 116 12.12 -12.34 -24.66
N ILE A 117 11.70 -12.33 -23.40
CA ILE A 117 11.16 -11.13 -22.76
C ILE A 117 12.07 -10.71 -21.61
N ALA A 118 12.50 -9.45 -21.63
CA ALA A 118 13.11 -8.79 -20.47
C ALA A 118 12.01 -8.11 -19.64
N VAL A 119 11.95 -8.41 -18.35
CA VAL A 119 11.12 -7.67 -17.39
C VAL A 119 12.04 -6.83 -16.52
N ILE A 120 11.98 -5.51 -16.64
CA ILE A 120 12.85 -4.57 -15.90
C ILE A 120 12.05 -4.02 -14.73
N GLY A 121 12.46 -4.31 -13.50
CA GLY A 121 11.68 -4.00 -12.30
C GLY A 121 10.74 -5.14 -11.90
N THR A 122 10.21 -5.06 -10.68
CA THR A 122 9.41 -6.13 -10.04
C THR A 122 8.28 -5.54 -9.18
N ASP A 123 7.57 -4.55 -9.71
CA ASP A 123 6.33 -4.01 -9.13
C ASP A 123 5.17 -5.02 -9.16
N ALA A 124 4.07 -4.69 -8.46
CA ALA A 124 2.86 -5.51 -8.43
C ALA A 124 2.33 -5.85 -9.82
N ALA A 125 2.32 -4.88 -10.72
CA ALA A 125 1.76 -5.01 -12.05
C ALA A 125 2.58 -6.02 -12.89
N ALA A 126 3.91 -5.98 -12.83
CA ALA A 126 4.75 -7.00 -13.43
C ALA A 126 4.52 -8.37 -12.78
N GLY A 127 4.45 -8.43 -11.45
CA GLY A 127 4.11 -9.64 -10.71
C GLY A 127 2.82 -10.32 -11.17
N TYR A 128 1.79 -9.54 -11.46
CA TYR A 128 0.51 -10.00 -11.98
C TYR A 128 0.65 -10.68 -13.35
N HIS A 129 1.44 -10.09 -14.27
CA HIS A 129 1.62 -10.61 -15.62
C HIS A 129 2.72 -11.68 -15.75
N LEU A 130 3.61 -11.85 -14.77
CA LEU A 130 4.73 -12.78 -14.89
C LEU A 130 4.30 -14.23 -15.15
N GLY A 131 3.22 -14.70 -14.52
CA GLY A 131 2.72 -16.07 -14.73
C GLY A 131 2.37 -16.35 -16.19
N ARG A 132 1.52 -15.50 -16.79
CA ARG A 132 1.11 -15.63 -18.20
C ARG A 132 2.28 -15.47 -19.18
N LEU A 133 3.26 -14.62 -18.85
CA LEU A 133 4.46 -14.45 -19.67
C LEU A 133 5.29 -15.73 -19.68
N VAL A 134 5.52 -16.33 -18.51
CA VAL A 134 6.32 -17.55 -18.37
C VAL A 134 5.67 -18.77 -19.03
N GLU A 135 4.35 -18.81 -19.12
CA GLU A 135 3.61 -19.89 -19.79
C GLU A 135 3.69 -19.84 -21.33
N ALA A 136 3.80 -18.65 -21.92
CA ALA A 136 3.72 -18.45 -23.37
C ALA A 136 5.06 -18.08 -24.04
N ALA A 137 5.93 -17.37 -23.35
CA ALA A 137 7.20 -16.88 -23.89
C ALA A 137 8.24 -18.00 -24.06
N ALA A 138 9.18 -17.81 -25.00
CA ALA A 138 10.34 -18.69 -25.12
C ALA A 138 11.26 -18.56 -23.89
N SER A 139 11.41 -17.35 -23.35
CA SER A 139 12.09 -17.11 -22.08
C SER A 139 11.65 -15.80 -21.44
N VAL A 140 11.69 -15.74 -20.11
CA VAL A 140 11.44 -14.52 -19.33
C VAL A 140 12.62 -14.31 -18.38
N THR A 141 13.31 -13.18 -18.54
CA THR A 141 14.40 -12.75 -17.65
C THR A 141 13.98 -11.51 -16.89
N VAL A 142 13.97 -11.60 -15.56
CA VAL A 142 13.66 -10.48 -14.66
C VAL A 142 14.95 -9.81 -14.20
N PHE A 143 15.02 -8.50 -14.41
CA PHE A 143 16.10 -7.64 -13.96
C PHE A 143 15.59 -6.82 -12.77
N ALA A 144 16.00 -7.21 -11.56
CA ALA A 144 15.64 -6.47 -10.36
C ALA A 144 16.29 -5.08 -10.40
N ARG A 145 15.50 -4.05 -10.08
CA ARG A 145 15.99 -2.69 -9.91
C ARG A 145 16.10 -2.38 -8.42
N ALA A 146 17.28 -1.93 -7.99
CA ALA A 146 17.49 -1.54 -6.59
C ALA A 146 16.46 -0.47 -6.17
N PRO A 147 15.95 -0.50 -4.93
CA PRO A 147 16.38 -1.31 -3.78
C PRO A 147 15.69 -2.70 -3.64
N ARG A 148 15.00 -3.21 -4.66
CA ARG A 148 14.19 -4.44 -4.51
C ARG A 148 15.03 -5.69 -4.25
N ARG A 149 14.74 -6.35 -3.13
CA ARG A 149 15.25 -7.66 -2.73
C ARG A 149 14.37 -8.75 -3.33
N VAL A 150 15.00 -9.65 -4.06
CA VAL A 150 14.35 -10.86 -4.55
C VAL A 150 14.15 -11.81 -3.37
N VAL A 151 12.90 -12.01 -2.98
CA VAL A 151 12.52 -12.99 -1.97
C VAL A 151 11.83 -14.14 -2.68
N THR A 152 12.54 -15.25 -2.87
CA THR A 152 12.03 -16.45 -3.56
C THR A 152 11.06 -17.26 -2.69
N GLU A 153 11.11 -17.06 -1.37
CA GLU A 153 10.25 -17.71 -0.39
C GLU A 153 9.77 -16.69 0.65
N VAL A 154 8.51 -16.28 0.54
CA VAL A 154 7.78 -15.74 1.69
C VAL A 154 7.19 -16.95 2.39
N PRO A 155 7.58 -17.30 3.62
CA PRO A 155 6.93 -18.37 4.34
C PRO A 155 5.49 -17.94 4.62
N LEU A 156 4.55 -18.42 3.78
CA LEU A 156 3.13 -18.36 4.08
C LEU A 156 2.93 -19.03 5.44
N TRP A 157 2.20 -18.36 6.35
CA TRP A 157 1.75 -18.95 7.60
C TRP A 157 0.99 -20.24 7.31
N SER A 158 1.70 -21.36 7.35
CA SER A 158 1.10 -22.65 7.11
C SER A 158 0.72 -23.27 8.43
N THR A 159 -0.58 -23.51 8.59
CA THR A 159 -1.10 -24.45 9.58
C THR A 159 -0.37 -25.79 9.49
N ARG A 160 -0.37 -26.58 10.58
CA ARG A 160 0.25 -27.91 10.58
C ARG A 160 -0.26 -28.78 9.41
N VAL A 161 -1.51 -28.58 9.01
CA VAL A 161 -2.16 -29.24 7.87
C VAL A 161 -1.58 -28.78 6.53
N ALA A 162 -1.40 -27.48 6.29
CA ALA A 162 -0.77 -26.98 5.07
C ALA A 162 0.70 -27.45 4.94
N ARG A 163 1.42 -27.58 6.07
CA ARG A 163 2.80 -28.13 6.12
C ARG A 163 2.85 -29.65 5.92
N TRP A 164 1.79 -30.35 6.30
CA TRP A 164 1.62 -31.78 6.02
C TRP A 164 1.29 -32.00 4.54
N LEU A 165 0.29 -31.29 4.00
CA LEU A 165 -0.10 -31.38 2.60
C LEU A 165 1.08 -31.08 1.67
N ARG A 166 1.84 -29.99 1.85
CA ARG A 166 3.01 -29.68 1.01
C ARG A 166 4.14 -30.72 1.08
N ARG A 167 4.25 -31.47 2.18
CA ARG A 167 5.23 -32.58 2.28
C ARG A 167 4.77 -33.84 1.54
N HIS A 168 3.46 -34.00 1.36
CA HIS A 168 2.85 -35.17 0.73
C HIS A 168 2.35 -34.89 -0.70
N THR A 169 2.27 -33.63 -1.12
CA THR A 169 2.02 -33.19 -2.49
C THR A 169 3.29 -32.55 -3.05
N ARG A 170 4.15 -33.36 -3.67
CA ARG A 170 5.15 -32.84 -4.62
C ARG A 170 4.41 -32.53 -5.93
N PRO A 171 4.34 -31.28 -6.42
CA PRO A 171 3.93 -31.06 -7.79
C PRO A 171 5.02 -31.68 -8.68
N SER A 172 4.69 -32.80 -9.31
CA SER A 172 5.50 -33.39 -10.38
C SER A 172 5.19 -32.65 -11.67
N ALA A 173 5.82 -31.50 -11.86
CA ALA A 173 6.00 -30.87 -13.17
C ALA A 173 7.16 -29.88 -13.07
N SER A 174 8.11 -29.95 -14.01
CA SER A 174 9.08 -28.88 -14.24
C SER A 174 8.31 -27.64 -14.68
N ARG A 175 7.96 -26.77 -13.74
CA ARG A 175 7.34 -25.49 -14.07
C ARG A 175 8.36 -24.66 -14.88
N PRO A 176 7.96 -24.04 -16.00
CA PRO A 176 8.77 -22.98 -16.58
C PRO A 176 9.05 -21.95 -15.49
N SER A 177 10.32 -21.59 -15.32
CA SER A 177 10.79 -20.74 -14.23
C SER A 177 11.34 -19.44 -14.77
N VAL A 178 11.00 -18.34 -14.12
CA VAL A 178 11.66 -17.04 -14.34
C VAL A 178 13.16 -17.15 -14.10
N VAL A 179 13.97 -16.62 -15.03
CA VAL A 179 15.39 -16.39 -14.79
C VAL A 179 15.55 -15.02 -14.16
N ILE A 180 16.28 -14.92 -13.05
CA ILE A 180 16.56 -13.66 -12.37
C ILE A 180 18.00 -13.27 -12.71
N ALA A 181 18.17 -12.09 -13.31
CA ALA A 181 19.48 -11.57 -13.65
C ALA A 181 20.27 -11.20 -12.38
N SER A 182 21.57 -11.50 -12.37
CA SER A 182 22.48 -11.16 -11.27
C SER A 182 22.95 -9.71 -11.29
N SER A 183 22.80 -9.02 -12.42
CA SER A 183 23.25 -7.65 -12.64
C SER A 183 22.09 -6.80 -13.18
N ALA A 184 22.07 -5.53 -12.80
CA ALA A 184 21.05 -4.57 -13.25
C ALA A 184 21.29 -4.18 -14.71
N VAL A 185 20.20 -3.83 -15.41
CA VAL A 185 20.28 -3.27 -16.78
C VAL A 185 20.96 -1.90 -16.73
N GLU A 186 21.99 -1.72 -17.57
CA GLU A 186 22.73 -0.47 -17.74
C GLU A 186 22.20 0.32 -18.94
N THR A 187 21.97 -0.35 -20.07
CA THR A 187 21.56 0.28 -21.33
C THR A 187 20.70 -0.68 -22.16
N ALA A 188 19.76 -0.13 -22.93
CA ALA A 188 19.08 -0.86 -23.99
C ALA A 188 19.91 -0.78 -25.28
N THR A 189 19.77 -1.79 -26.12
CA THR A 189 20.41 -1.85 -27.44
C THR A 189 19.36 -2.15 -28.50
N PRO A 190 19.65 -2.00 -29.81
CA PRO A 190 18.69 -2.31 -30.86
C PRO A 190 18.12 -3.74 -30.83
N LEU A 191 18.79 -4.69 -30.16
CA LEU A 191 18.44 -6.11 -30.11
C LEU A 191 18.17 -6.62 -28.69
N GLY A 192 18.17 -5.76 -27.66
CA GLY A 192 17.87 -6.18 -26.30
C GLY A 192 18.41 -5.25 -25.22
N VAL A 193 19.00 -5.82 -24.16
CA VAL A 193 19.52 -5.04 -23.01
C VAL A 193 20.93 -5.49 -22.64
N ARG A 194 21.77 -4.56 -22.19
CA ARG A 194 23.09 -4.84 -21.61
C ARG A 194 23.07 -4.54 -20.11
N THR A 195 23.60 -5.45 -19.32
CA THR A 195 23.73 -5.32 -17.87
C THR A 195 25.07 -4.72 -17.46
N GLY A 196 25.18 -4.21 -16.22
CA GLY A 196 26.37 -3.53 -15.73
C GLY A 196 27.62 -4.41 -15.59
N ASP A 197 27.49 -5.74 -15.72
CA ASP A 197 28.59 -6.70 -15.83
C ASP A 197 29.05 -6.92 -17.30
N GLY A 198 28.48 -6.18 -18.25
CA GLY A 198 28.82 -6.22 -19.67
C GLY A 198 28.09 -7.31 -20.46
N VAL A 199 27.22 -8.10 -19.85
CA VAL A 199 26.48 -9.18 -20.52
C VAL A 199 25.36 -8.58 -21.39
N HIS A 200 25.26 -9.04 -22.64
CA HIS A 200 24.16 -8.68 -23.53
C HIS A 200 23.09 -9.76 -23.54
N HIS A 201 21.86 -9.36 -23.25
CA HIS A 201 20.67 -10.19 -23.31
C HIS A 201 19.88 -9.81 -24.55
N SER A 202 19.90 -10.68 -25.57
CA SER A 202 19.07 -10.53 -26.76
C SER A 202 17.62 -10.84 -26.42
N VAL A 203 16.74 -9.85 -26.56
CA VAL A 203 15.31 -9.95 -26.23
C VAL A 203 14.45 -9.33 -27.32
N ASP A 204 13.25 -9.86 -27.46
CA ASP A 204 12.27 -9.46 -28.48
C ASP A 204 11.23 -8.48 -27.91
N ALA A 205 11.12 -8.39 -26.58
CA ALA A 205 10.30 -7.41 -25.88
C ALA A 205 10.87 -7.00 -24.50
N ILE A 206 10.53 -5.79 -24.07
CA ILE A 206 10.87 -5.24 -22.75
C ILE A 206 9.58 -4.83 -22.03
N VAL A 207 9.32 -5.40 -20.86
CA VAL A 207 8.21 -5.01 -19.99
C VAL A 207 8.75 -4.28 -18.77
N TYR A 208 8.36 -3.02 -18.57
CA TYR A 208 8.78 -2.23 -17.41
C TYR A 208 7.83 -2.45 -16.24
N GLY A 209 8.34 -3.02 -15.14
CA GLY A 209 7.66 -3.13 -13.84
C GLY A 209 8.29 -2.20 -12.81
N THR A 210 8.39 -0.93 -13.17
CA THR A 210 9.20 0.06 -12.45
C THR A 210 8.38 0.95 -11.52
N GLY A 211 7.07 0.71 -11.37
CA GLY A 211 6.21 1.51 -10.52
C GLY A 211 5.72 2.78 -11.23
N PHE A 212 5.51 3.84 -10.47
CA PHE A 212 4.83 5.04 -10.96
C PHE A 212 5.59 6.31 -10.58
N SER A 213 5.33 7.37 -11.32
CA SER A 213 5.82 8.72 -11.06
C SER A 213 4.68 9.71 -11.17
N ILE A 214 4.82 10.87 -10.54
CA ILE A 214 3.86 11.96 -10.72
C ILE A 214 4.06 12.57 -12.10
N ALA A 215 2.99 12.71 -12.87
CA ALA A 215 3.06 13.27 -14.21
C ALA A 215 3.58 14.71 -14.16
N ASP A 216 4.51 15.08 -15.04
CA ASP A 216 5.11 16.43 -15.08
C ASP A 216 4.12 17.61 -15.08
N PRO A 217 2.95 17.57 -15.76
CA PRO A 217 2.01 18.69 -15.72
C PRO A 217 1.24 18.85 -14.40
N VAL A 218 1.36 17.91 -13.46
CA VAL A 218 0.62 17.94 -12.18
C VAL A 218 1.28 18.92 -11.21
N ALA A 219 0.57 19.96 -10.80
CA ALA A 219 1.07 20.90 -9.80
C ALA A 219 1.24 20.22 -8.42
N ASP A 220 2.17 20.70 -7.60
CA ASP A 220 2.42 20.16 -6.25
C ASP A 220 1.13 20.12 -5.39
N GLU A 221 0.23 21.09 -5.63
CA GLU A 221 -1.01 21.26 -4.88
C GLU A 221 -2.12 20.27 -5.29
N THR A 222 -1.99 19.57 -6.42
CA THR A 222 -3.04 18.67 -6.96
C THR A 222 -3.43 17.57 -5.98
N LEU A 223 -2.48 17.02 -5.23
CA LEU A 223 -2.75 16.04 -4.19
C LEU A 223 -1.87 16.32 -2.98
N THR A 224 -2.50 16.83 -1.92
CA THR A 224 -1.85 17.19 -0.66
C THR A 224 -2.42 16.35 0.47
N GLY A 225 -1.58 15.50 1.04
CA GLY A 225 -1.90 14.62 2.16
C GLY A 225 -1.84 15.31 3.52
N ALA A 226 -1.73 14.48 4.55
CA ALA A 226 -1.68 14.92 5.94
C ALA A 226 -0.46 15.79 6.23
N GLY A 227 -0.62 16.76 7.15
CA GLY A 227 0.41 17.71 7.50
C GLY A 227 0.84 18.60 6.33
N GLY A 228 0.05 18.68 5.26
CA GLY A 228 0.38 19.42 4.05
C GLY A 228 1.38 18.72 3.13
N LEU A 229 1.60 17.40 3.27
CA LEU A 229 2.56 16.65 2.45
C LEU A 229 2.13 16.59 0.98
N PRO A 230 2.84 17.22 0.03
CA PRO A 230 2.51 17.10 -1.39
C PRO A 230 2.89 15.72 -1.91
N ILE A 231 2.10 15.18 -2.85
CA ILE A 231 2.35 13.85 -3.42
C ILE A 231 3.72 13.71 -4.07
N ARG A 232 4.25 14.79 -4.67
CA ARG A 232 5.59 14.78 -5.30
C ARG A 232 6.71 14.55 -4.29
N GLU A 233 6.59 15.10 -3.07
CA GLU A 233 7.56 14.83 -2.02
C GLU A 233 7.45 13.37 -1.54
N ALA A 234 6.22 12.88 -1.39
CA ALA A 234 5.99 11.48 -1.03
C ALA A 234 6.49 10.47 -2.07
N TRP A 235 6.56 10.85 -3.36
CA TRP A 235 6.90 9.98 -4.49
C TRP A 235 8.22 10.34 -5.19
N HIS A 236 9.08 11.15 -4.57
CA HIS A 236 10.30 11.70 -5.20
C HIS A 236 11.20 10.67 -5.91
N ASP A 237 11.24 9.42 -5.44
CA ASP A 237 12.09 8.35 -5.98
C ASP A 237 11.36 7.34 -6.88
N GLY A 238 10.12 7.60 -7.29
CA GLY A 238 9.32 6.67 -8.09
C GLY A 238 8.80 5.51 -7.23
N MET A 239 7.72 5.78 -6.48
CA MET A 239 7.16 4.86 -5.50
C MET A 239 5.95 4.12 -6.08
N GLU A 240 5.78 2.87 -5.63
CA GLU A 240 4.56 2.11 -5.85
C GLU A 240 3.62 2.28 -4.63
N PRO A 241 2.30 2.46 -4.82
CA PRO A 241 1.35 2.35 -3.73
C PRO A 241 1.37 0.95 -3.12
N PHE A 242 1.19 0.85 -1.81
CA PHE A 242 1.07 -0.43 -1.12
C PHE A 242 -0.08 -1.25 -1.70
N CYS A 243 0.23 -2.44 -2.25
CA CYS A 243 -0.71 -3.28 -3.00
C CYS A 243 -1.43 -2.55 -4.15
N GLY A 244 -0.86 -1.45 -4.64
CA GLY A 244 -1.49 -0.55 -5.61
C GLY A 244 -2.70 0.22 -5.07
N VAL A 245 -2.94 0.21 -3.75
CA VAL A 245 -4.13 0.82 -3.13
C VAL A 245 -3.88 1.99 -2.19
N ALA A 246 -2.73 2.11 -1.52
CA ALA A 246 -2.57 3.11 -0.46
C ALA A 246 -1.15 3.66 -0.40
N VAL A 247 -1.03 4.92 0.01
CA VAL A 247 0.26 5.60 0.19
C VAL A 247 0.30 6.26 1.56
N ARG A 248 1.40 6.07 2.28
CA ARG A 248 1.63 6.73 3.55
C ARG A 248 1.72 8.24 3.36
N GLY A 249 1.11 8.98 4.26
CA GLY A 249 0.89 10.42 4.16
C GLY A 249 -0.45 10.79 3.53
N PHE A 250 -1.16 9.85 2.90
CA PHE A 250 -2.44 10.06 2.23
C PHE A 250 -3.54 9.23 2.90
N PRO A 251 -3.91 9.57 4.15
CA PRO A 251 -4.93 8.84 4.89
C PRO A 251 -6.27 8.85 4.16
N ASN A 252 -7.05 7.77 4.28
CA ASN A 252 -8.37 7.61 3.64
C ASN A 252 -8.39 7.79 2.10
N TYR A 253 -7.22 7.94 1.46
CA TYR A 253 -7.10 8.10 0.03
C TYR A 253 -6.57 6.81 -0.57
N PHE A 254 -7.44 6.12 -1.29
CA PHE A 254 -7.13 4.88 -1.93
C PHE A 254 -6.97 5.07 -3.43
N PHE A 255 -6.08 4.27 -4.02
CA PHE A 255 -5.80 4.25 -5.44
C PHE A 255 -6.30 2.93 -6.07
N ILE A 256 -6.61 2.98 -7.35
CA ILE A 256 -6.78 1.79 -8.19
C ILE A 256 -5.87 1.97 -9.39
N THR A 257 -4.65 1.44 -9.26
CA THR A 257 -3.51 1.69 -10.16
C THR A 257 -3.07 0.46 -10.96
N GLY A 258 -3.58 -0.72 -10.58
CA GLY A 258 -3.03 -2.00 -11.01
C GLY A 258 -3.90 -2.70 -12.05
N PRO A 259 -3.36 -3.75 -12.69
CA PRO A 259 -4.07 -4.50 -13.73
C PRO A 259 -5.26 -5.34 -13.22
N ASP A 260 -5.50 -5.36 -11.90
CA ASP A 260 -6.62 -6.08 -11.26
C ASP A 260 -7.45 -5.11 -10.39
N PRO A 261 -8.25 -4.24 -11.00
CA PRO A 261 -9.05 -3.25 -10.29
C PRO A 261 -10.06 -3.89 -9.33
N ASP A 262 -10.59 -5.08 -9.66
CA ASP A 262 -11.52 -5.81 -8.80
C ASP A 262 -10.85 -6.32 -7.52
N ALA A 263 -9.61 -6.80 -7.59
CA ALA A 263 -8.85 -7.17 -6.40
C ALA A 263 -8.52 -5.97 -5.52
N GLN A 264 -8.14 -4.84 -6.13
CA GLN A 264 -7.88 -3.60 -5.43
C GLN A 264 -9.12 -3.06 -4.73
N ALA A 265 -10.26 -2.99 -5.45
CA ALA A 265 -11.55 -2.58 -4.90
C ALA A 265 -12.00 -3.47 -3.74
N ARG A 266 -11.86 -4.80 -3.85
CA ARG A 266 -12.14 -5.73 -2.75
C ARG A 266 -11.26 -5.47 -1.52
N TYR A 267 -9.99 -5.13 -1.72
CA TYR A 267 -9.09 -4.82 -0.61
C TYR A 267 -9.43 -3.47 0.06
N ILE A 268 -9.85 -2.47 -0.72
CA ILE A 268 -10.38 -1.20 -0.21
C ILE A 268 -11.64 -1.45 0.64
N VAL A 269 -12.57 -2.29 0.17
CA VAL A 269 -13.75 -2.71 0.95
C VAL A 269 -13.35 -3.29 2.31
N GLU A 270 -12.32 -4.12 2.38
CA GLU A 270 -11.84 -4.68 3.66
C GLU A 270 -11.25 -3.62 4.59
N CYS A 271 -10.57 -2.62 4.03
CA CYS A 271 -10.09 -1.44 4.76
C CYS A 271 -11.26 -0.63 5.34
N LEU A 272 -12.30 -0.36 4.54
CA LEU A 272 -13.47 0.42 4.99
C LEU A 272 -14.33 -0.34 6.00
N LYS A 273 -14.52 -1.65 5.83
CA LYS A 273 -15.17 -2.50 6.85
C LYS A 273 -14.38 -2.47 8.16
N LEU A 274 -13.05 -2.45 8.08
CA LEU A 274 -12.21 -2.32 9.27
C LEU A 274 -12.43 -0.95 9.94
N MET A 275 -12.47 0.14 9.18
CA MET A 275 -12.82 1.46 9.73
C MET A 275 -14.20 1.47 10.42
N GLN A 276 -15.23 0.95 9.76
CA GLN A 276 -16.58 0.83 10.33
C GLN A 276 -16.60 0.01 11.62
N ARG A 277 -15.98 -1.18 11.62
CA ARG A 277 -15.88 -2.04 12.81
C ARG A 277 -15.18 -1.34 13.96
N THR A 278 -14.15 -0.53 13.67
CA THR A 278 -13.32 0.15 14.68
C THR A 278 -13.86 1.51 15.12
N GLY A 279 -14.87 2.04 14.42
CA GLY A 279 -15.30 3.43 14.58
C GLY A 279 -14.22 4.46 14.19
N SER A 280 -13.27 4.07 13.33
CA SER A 280 -12.19 4.95 12.91
C SER A 280 -12.62 5.90 11.81
N ARG A 281 -12.20 7.16 11.95
CA ARG A 281 -12.36 8.19 10.93
C ARG A 281 -11.15 8.32 10.03
N ARG A 282 -9.99 7.80 10.46
CA ARG A 282 -8.76 7.81 9.69
C ARG A 282 -8.14 6.42 9.59
N ILE A 283 -7.69 6.05 8.40
CA ILE A 283 -6.88 4.87 8.12
C ILE A 283 -5.68 5.28 7.26
N GLU A 284 -4.50 4.75 7.57
CA GLU A 284 -3.29 5.05 6.82
C GLU A 284 -2.35 3.85 6.82
N VAL A 285 -1.70 3.56 5.68
CA VAL A 285 -0.77 2.42 5.61
C VAL A 285 0.45 2.68 6.51
N ARG A 286 0.89 1.65 7.23
CA ARG A 286 2.07 1.72 8.09
C ARG A 286 3.33 1.96 7.27
N ALA A 287 4.28 2.72 7.83
CA ALA A 287 5.56 3.00 7.21
C ALA A 287 6.31 1.70 6.92
N SER A 288 6.35 0.83 7.92
CA SER A 288 6.97 -0.49 7.85
C SER A 288 6.34 -1.37 6.76
N SER A 289 5.01 -1.41 6.68
CA SER A 289 4.29 -2.19 5.66
C SER A 289 4.60 -1.73 4.25
N GLN A 290 4.49 -0.42 3.98
CA GLN A 290 4.79 0.13 2.66
C GLN A 290 6.27 -0.04 2.29
N HIS A 291 7.18 0.21 3.23
CA HIS A 291 8.62 0.03 3.00
C HIS A 291 8.96 -1.42 2.67
N VAL A 292 8.48 -2.39 3.45
CA VAL A 292 8.71 -3.82 3.20
C VAL A 292 8.10 -4.26 1.86
N PHE A 293 6.93 -3.72 1.52
CA PHE A 293 6.28 -3.99 0.24
C PHE A 293 7.12 -3.49 -0.95
N ASN A 294 7.61 -2.25 -0.89
CA ASN A 294 8.40 -1.62 -1.95
C ASN A 294 9.84 -2.15 -2.02
N GLU A 295 10.39 -2.66 -0.92
CA GLU A 295 11.69 -3.35 -0.92
C GLU A 295 11.59 -4.79 -1.47
N ARG A 296 10.41 -5.39 -1.61
CA ARG A 296 10.29 -6.79 -2.05
C ARG A 296 9.97 -6.88 -3.55
N ALA A 297 10.62 -7.83 -4.21
CA ALA A 297 10.28 -8.19 -5.58
C ALA A 297 8.94 -8.93 -5.63
N GLN A 298 8.02 -8.43 -6.45
CA GLN A 298 6.72 -9.04 -6.69
C GLN A 298 6.82 -9.93 -7.92
N LEU A 299 7.16 -11.21 -7.73
CA LEU A 299 7.32 -12.17 -8.83
C LEU A 299 6.05 -12.97 -9.14
N ARG A 300 4.96 -12.65 -8.46
CA ARG A 300 3.65 -13.30 -8.54
C ARG A 300 2.56 -12.28 -8.27
N PRO A 301 1.30 -12.56 -8.66
CA PRO A 301 0.17 -11.79 -8.17
C PRO A 301 0.21 -11.68 -6.64
N ILE A 302 -0.01 -10.47 -6.13
CA ILE A 302 0.04 -10.21 -4.71
C ILE A 302 -1.24 -10.69 -4.05
N GLU A 303 -1.09 -11.48 -3.00
CA GLU A 303 -2.13 -11.65 -2.00
C GLU A 303 -1.94 -10.55 -0.94
N PRO A 304 -2.85 -9.57 -0.84
CA PRO A 304 -2.67 -8.47 0.09
C PRO A 304 -2.78 -8.99 1.54
N PRO A 305 -1.90 -8.54 2.46
CA PRO A 305 -2.00 -8.94 3.86
C PRO A 305 -3.28 -8.36 4.48
N PRO A 306 -3.78 -8.94 5.60
CA PRO A 306 -4.95 -8.40 6.28
C PRO A 306 -4.80 -6.90 6.58
N ALA A 307 -5.82 -6.09 6.28
CA ALA A 307 -5.75 -4.63 6.48
C ALA A 307 -5.37 -4.26 7.93
N ALA A 308 -5.84 -5.03 8.91
CA ALA A 308 -5.55 -4.81 10.33
C ALA A 308 -4.07 -4.97 10.73
N SER A 309 -3.26 -5.68 9.93
CA SER A 309 -1.81 -5.79 10.17
C SER A 309 -1.00 -4.76 9.38
N ALA A 310 -1.56 -4.23 8.29
CA ALA A 310 -0.88 -3.35 7.36
C ALA A 310 -1.14 -1.85 7.60
N PHE A 311 -2.26 -1.49 8.24
CA PHE A 311 -2.70 -0.11 8.41
C PHE A 311 -2.79 0.33 9.88
N ASP A 312 -2.56 1.62 10.11
CA ASP A 312 -2.88 2.33 11.34
C ASP A 312 -4.27 2.97 11.23
N LEU A 313 -4.98 3.06 12.36
CA LEU A 313 -6.36 3.55 12.47
C LEU A 313 -6.48 4.61 13.58
N SER A 314 -7.24 5.69 13.35
CA SER A 314 -7.40 6.77 14.35
C SER A 314 -8.05 6.27 15.64
N ALA A 315 -8.96 5.30 15.50
CA ALA A 315 -9.45 4.50 16.60
C ALA A 315 -8.86 3.09 16.46
N SER A 316 -7.83 2.76 17.22
CA SER A 316 -7.38 1.36 17.33
C SER A 316 -8.58 0.49 17.72
N ALA A 317 -8.86 -0.58 16.95
CA ALA A 317 -9.78 -1.72 17.16
C ALA A 317 -11.08 -1.50 17.98
N PRO A 318 -12.25 -2.05 17.56
CA PRO A 318 -13.36 -2.18 18.50
C PRO A 318 -12.89 -2.98 19.71
N ALA A 319 -13.47 -2.68 20.87
CA ALA A 319 -13.41 -3.57 21.98
C ALA A 319 -14.03 -4.92 21.58
N GLY A 320 -13.20 -5.87 21.14
CA GLY A 320 -13.47 -7.26 21.54
C GLY A 320 -13.43 -7.33 23.05
N ASP A 321 -14.03 -8.36 23.65
CA ASP A 321 -14.09 -8.51 25.11
C ASP A 321 -12.70 -8.40 25.80
N ASP A 322 -11.60 -8.57 25.05
CA ASP A 322 -10.21 -8.47 25.50
C ASP A 322 -9.46 -7.18 25.10
N ALA A 323 -10.13 -6.09 24.71
CA ALA A 323 -9.45 -4.81 24.47
C ALA A 323 -9.48 -3.89 25.69
N TYR A 324 -8.37 -3.18 25.94
CA TYR A 324 -8.27 -2.18 26.99
C TYR A 324 -8.19 -0.77 26.38
N ASP A 325 -9.03 0.16 26.83
CA ASP A 325 -8.90 1.61 26.56
C ASP A 325 -8.91 2.34 27.90
N GLY A 326 -7.82 3.04 28.21
CA GLY A 326 -7.73 3.76 29.46
C GLY A 326 -6.36 4.35 29.73
N THR A 327 -6.17 4.81 30.96
CA THR A 327 -4.91 5.42 31.41
C THR A 327 -3.87 4.36 31.73
N ALA A 328 -2.64 4.58 31.27
CA ALA A 328 -1.49 3.77 31.60
C ALA A 328 -0.30 4.65 32.02
N MET A 329 0.70 4.03 32.63
CA MET A 329 2.01 4.62 32.85
C MET A 329 3.00 4.00 31.86
N LEU A 330 3.63 4.83 31.05
CA LEU A 330 4.69 4.43 30.13
C LEU A 330 6.04 4.79 30.73
N GLU A 331 6.88 3.78 30.97
CA GLU A 331 8.23 3.96 31.50
C GLU A 331 9.28 3.71 30.41
N ILE A 332 10.05 4.74 30.07
CA ILE A 332 11.02 4.73 28.97
C ILE A 332 12.27 5.49 29.40
N ALA A 333 13.44 4.88 29.17
CA ALA A 333 14.73 5.46 29.54
C ALA A 333 14.80 5.93 31.02
N GLY A 334 14.06 5.26 31.92
CA GLY A 334 13.96 5.60 33.34
C GLY A 334 12.96 6.72 33.67
N SER A 335 12.33 7.34 32.67
CA SER A 335 11.30 8.37 32.83
C SER A 335 9.91 7.76 32.77
N ARG A 336 9.00 8.23 33.63
CA ARG A 336 7.61 7.77 33.71
C ARG A 336 6.66 8.81 33.18
N HIS A 337 5.75 8.37 32.31
CA HIS A 337 4.85 9.26 31.59
C HIS A 337 3.40 8.75 31.69
N PRO A 338 2.49 9.54 32.27
CA PRO A 338 1.07 9.21 32.22
C PRO A 338 0.60 9.37 30.78
N VAL A 339 0.02 8.30 30.24
CA VAL A 339 -0.46 8.24 28.87
C VAL A 339 -1.86 7.66 28.84
N ARG A 340 -2.60 7.93 27.78
CA ARG A 340 -3.78 7.12 27.47
C ARG A 340 -3.35 6.07 26.47
N VAL A 341 -3.81 4.83 26.65
CA VAL A 341 -3.51 3.75 25.72
C VAL A 341 -4.78 3.05 25.30
N ARG A 342 -4.73 2.50 24.10
CA ARG A 342 -5.70 1.48 23.69
C ARG A 342 -4.93 0.25 23.21
N LEU A 343 -5.18 -0.89 23.83
CA LEU A 343 -4.43 -2.12 23.67
C LEU A 343 -5.37 -3.28 23.31
N THR A 344 -4.88 -4.20 22.50
CA THR A 344 -5.56 -5.43 22.13
C THR A 344 -4.52 -6.53 21.92
N GLY A 345 -4.94 -7.79 21.94
CA GLY A 345 -4.03 -8.89 21.77
C GLY A 345 -4.73 -10.18 21.43
N HIS A 346 -3.92 -11.20 21.18
CA HIS A 346 -4.39 -12.55 20.83
C HIS A 346 -3.35 -13.58 21.29
N LEU A 347 -3.81 -14.80 21.56
CA LEU A 347 -2.91 -15.93 21.77
C LEU A 347 -2.38 -16.39 20.41
N ASP A 348 -1.06 -16.34 20.22
CA ASP A 348 -0.41 -16.90 19.04
C ASP A 348 -0.28 -18.43 19.22
N PRO A 349 -0.90 -19.24 18.34
CA PRO A 349 -0.91 -20.69 18.48
C PRO A 349 0.41 -21.37 18.10
N ILE A 350 1.39 -20.63 17.56
CA ILE A 350 2.68 -21.15 17.11
C ILE A 350 3.67 -21.17 18.26
N ASP A 351 3.85 -20.03 18.95
CA ASP A 351 4.75 -19.92 20.09
C ASP A 351 4.04 -20.13 21.44
N GLY A 352 2.70 -20.18 21.41
CA GLY A 352 1.86 -20.35 22.60
C GLY A 352 1.86 -19.13 23.51
N ARG A 353 2.28 -17.96 23.02
CA ARG A 353 2.39 -16.72 23.79
C ARG A 353 1.29 -15.76 23.38
N TYR A 354 0.90 -14.90 24.31
CA TYR A 354 -0.06 -13.84 24.03
C TYR A 354 0.68 -12.65 23.42
N HIS A 355 0.32 -12.25 22.20
CA HIS A 355 0.87 -11.09 21.51
C HIS A 355 -0.11 -9.95 21.62
N TRP A 356 0.35 -8.80 22.11
CA TRP A 356 -0.49 -7.63 22.28
C TRP A 356 0.14 -6.41 21.61
N GLN A 357 -0.70 -5.51 21.13
CA GLN A 357 -0.30 -4.28 20.47
C GLN A 357 -1.32 -3.19 20.75
N GLY A 358 -0.95 -1.95 20.47
CA GLY A 358 -1.87 -0.84 20.62
C GLY A 358 -1.25 0.51 20.37
N THR A 359 -2.03 1.54 20.69
CA THR A 359 -1.68 2.93 20.45
C THR A 359 -1.53 3.66 21.78
N VAL A 360 -0.44 4.40 21.92
CA VAL A 360 -0.20 5.33 23.02
C VAL A 360 -0.56 6.73 22.56
N PHE A 361 -1.57 7.32 23.19
CA PHE A 361 -2.06 8.67 22.99
C PHE A 361 -1.40 9.64 23.98
N GLY A 362 -0.99 10.80 23.47
CA GLY A 362 -0.23 11.80 24.21
C GLY A 362 1.28 11.58 24.11
N SER A 363 2.04 12.68 24.08
CA SER A 363 3.50 12.66 23.96
C SER A 363 4.13 13.04 25.29
N PRO A 364 5.05 12.22 25.79
CA PRO A 364 6.18 12.70 26.56
C PRO A 364 7.36 12.98 25.63
N SER A 365 7.69 14.27 25.44
CA SER A 365 8.96 14.82 24.90
C SER A 365 9.58 14.16 23.65
N ASP A 366 10.66 14.75 23.13
CA ASP A 366 11.44 14.21 22.02
C ASP A 366 12.20 12.90 22.37
N ASP A 367 12.16 12.46 23.64
CA ASP A 367 12.89 11.29 24.17
C ASP A 367 12.37 9.94 23.64
N LEU A 368 11.11 9.89 23.21
CA LEU A 368 10.51 8.69 22.58
C LEU A 368 11.16 8.31 21.24
N LYS A 369 11.91 9.22 20.62
CA LYS A 369 12.49 9.00 19.28
C LYS A 369 13.66 8.00 19.29
N GLN A 370 14.30 7.75 20.44
CA GLN A 370 15.52 6.93 20.51
C GLN A 370 15.34 5.58 21.23
N ALA A 371 14.44 5.51 22.21
CA ALA A 371 14.24 4.29 22.99
C ALA A 371 13.20 3.36 22.34
N ARG A 372 13.66 2.21 21.81
CA ARG A 372 12.77 1.18 21.24
C ARG A 372 12.10 0.30 22.29
N THR A 373 12.61 0.28 23.52
CA THR A 373 12.10 -0.55 24.62
C THR A 373 11.46 0.32 25.70
N ALA A 374 10.30 -0.12 26.18
CA ALA A 374 9.48 0.55 27.16
C ALA A 374 8.90 -0.48 28.14
N THR A 375 8.36 -0.01 29.26
CA THR A 375 7.44 -0.80 30.10
C THR A 375 6.12 -0.07 30.15
N LEU A 376 5.02 -0.80 29.91
CA LEU A 376 3.68 -0.24 29.99
C LEU A 376 2.96 -0.83 31.20
N THR A 377 2.40 0.04 32.03
CA THR A 377 1.71 -0.33 33.28
C THR A 377 0.27 0.15 33.25
N VAL A 378 -0.68 -0.75 33.44
CA VAL A 378 -2.11 -0.45 33.60
C VAL A 378 -2.55 -0.98 34.96
N GLY A 379 -2.97 -0.09 35.86
CA GLY A 379 -3.23 -0.44 37.26
C GLY A 379 -1.98 -1.04 37.90
N GLU A 380 -2.07 -2.27 38.40
CA GLU A 380 -0.96 -3.00 39.05
C GLU A 380 -0.18 -3.90 38.08
N ARG A 381 -0.62 -4.02 36.82
CA ARG A 381 -0.04 -4.93 35.83
C ARG A 381 0.95 -4.18 34.95
N SER A 382 2.16 -4.71 34.82
CA SER A 382 3.21 -4.14 33.98
C SER A 382 3.71 -5.16 32.96
N ALA A 383 3.95 -4.73 31.73
CA ALA A 383 4.46 -5.58 30.67
C ALA A 383 5.57 -4.87 29.87
N PRO A 384 6.63 -5.60 29.48
CA PRO A 384 7.61 -5.08 28.52
C PRO A 384 6.93 -4.75 27.20
N ALA A 385 7.20 -3.56 26.71
CA ALA A 385 6.68 -3.02 25.46
C ALA A 385 7.82 -2.62 24.54
N ARG A 386 7.59 -2.70 23.24
CA ARG A 386 8.45 -2.15 22.21
C ARG A 386 7.70 -1.02 21.53
N ILE A 387 8.32 0.15 21.43
CA ILE A 387 7.82 1.20 20.54
C ILE A 387 8.14 0.76 19.11
N VAL A 388 7.08 0.56 18.33
CA VAL A 388 7.17 0.03 16.97
C VAL A 388 7.46 1.17 16.02
N GLU A 389 6.58 2.18 16.00
CA GLU A 389 6.69 3.36 15.15
C GLU A 389 5.84 4.51 15.70
N ARG A 390 6.15 5.74 15.28
CA ARG A 390 5.26 6.89 15.48
C ARG A 390 4.19 6.85 14.41
N THR A 391 2.93 6.89 14.82
CA THR A 391 1.81 6.99 13.89
C THR A 391 1.85 8.33 13.16
N PRO A 392 1.17 8.46 12.02
CA PRO A 392 1.10 9.72 11.28
C PRO A 392 0.49 10.90 12.07
N TRP A 393 -0.23 10.66 13.17
CA TRP A 393 -0.92 11.69 13.98
C TRP A 393 -0.17 12.08 15.24
N GLY A 394 1.09 11.64 15.34
CA GLY A 394 1.95 11.94 16.47
C GLY A 394 1.75 11.05 17.70
N THR A 395 0.88 10.03 17.62
CA THR A 395 0.80 8.95 18.62
C THR A 395 1.87 7.88 18.37
N HIS A 396 2.02 6.91 19.26
CA HIS A 396 3.03 5.86 19.12
C HIS A 396 2.38 4.47 19.12
N SER A 397 2.74 3.63 18.16
CA SER A 397 2.38 2.21 18.15
C SER A 397 3.31 1.45 19.09
N VAL A 398 2.73 0.63 19.96
CA VAL A 398 3.44 -0.22 20.90
C VAL A 398 3.03 -1.67 20.73
N ALA A 399 3.97 -2.58 20.95
CA ALA A 399 3.70 -4.02 20.93
C ALA A 399 4.48 -4.74 22.04
N GLY A 400 3.95 -5.85 22.52
CA GLY A 400 4.59 -6.71 23.50
C GLY A 400 4.19 -8.17 23.33
N VAL A 401 4.97 -9.05 23.96
CA VAL A 401 4.77 -10.50 23.91
C VAL A 401 4.77 -11.03 25.34
N GLY A 402 3.82 -11.92 25.64
CA GLY A 402 3.57 -12.47 26.98
C GLY A 402 2.34 -11.86 27.63
N ALA A 403 2.28 -11.91 28.96
CA ALA A 403 1.15 -11.38 29.71
C ALA A 403 0.93 -9.89 29.37
N PRO A 404 -0.28 -9.50 28.93
CA PRO A 404 -0.57 -8.11 28.62
C PRO A 404 -0.64 -7.27 29.91
N PRO A 405 -0.44 -5.95 29.83
CA PRO A 405 -0.58 -5.08 30.99
C PRO A 405 -2.04 -4.90 31.41
N TYR A 406 -3.04 -5.45 30.70
CA TYR A 406 -4.45 -5.28 31.01
C TYR A 406 -5.12 -6.62 31.39
N ALA A 407 -6.37 -6.56 31.88
CA ALA A 407 -7.16 -7.74 32.19
C ALA A 407 -7.70 -8.39 30.91
N LEU A 408 -7.54 -9.70 30.80
CA LEU A 408 -8.21 -10.51 29.78
C LEU A 408 -9.57 -10.93 30.32
N SER A 409 -10.62 -10.75 29.54
CA SER A 409 -11.96 -11.21 29.89
C SER A 409 -11.99 -12.71 29.69
N ILE A 410 -12.08 -13.46 30.79
CA ILE A 410 -12.15 -14.92 30.72
C ILE A 410 -13.60 -15.26 30.33
N GLY A 411 -13.81 -15.57 29.05
CA GLY A 411 -15.03 -16.17 28.53
C GLY A 411 -15.14 -17.66 28.83
#